data_AF-A0A6H5IEQ2-F1
#
_entry.id   AF-A0A6H5IEQ2-F1
#
_cell.length_a   1.000
_cell.length_b   1.000
_cell.length_c   1.000
_cell.angle_alpha   90.00
_cell.angle_beta   90.00
_cell.angle_gamma   90.00
#
_symmetry.space_group_name_H-M   'P 1'
#
loop_
_entity.id
_entity.type
_entity.pdbx_description
1 polymer ?
#
loop_
_entity_poly.entity_id
_entity_poly.type
_entity_poly.pdbx_seq_one_letter_code
_entity_poly.pdbx_strand_id
1 'polypeptide(L)'
;MKLFVKYGLFEKSEELEIHWYDDEEFASRAKEIAIVPNLSLYDLLQLRPEEEDKLLTYTDYLEIERSNNLDRVPERYRDKCSTHLCDKMSREYLQGLALDSLLDLMPLLPILCGIKIIEKLKNEDLLRICQAAKLVTTWRAHAMKPRPPIRLTIVDGPINSNVTSSNCHEQQAGVVAVAVERSSSHSTVGELDQSNPEDEEVRRRRQADRGTRYGWQRWASSQFRMPGHFASRITFMSVNRKKSKNCRRRR
;
A
#
# COMPACT_ATOMS: atom_id res chain seq x y z
N MET A 1 1.16 -0.08 1.10
CA MET A 1 -0.28 -0.24 1.39
C MET A 1 -0.74 -1.68 1.65
N LYS A 2 -0.09 -2.74 1.14
CA LYS A 2 -0.46 -4.16 1.43
C LYS A 2 -0.45 -4.55 2.93
N LEU A 3 0.19 -3.77 3.80
CA LEU A 3 0.25 -4.08 5.24
C LEU A 3 -1.08 -3.94 5.96
N PHE A 4 -1.83 -2.86 5.70
CA PHE A 4 -3.08 -2.60 6.42
C PHE A 4 -4.07 -3.74 6.17
N VAL A 5 -4.16 -4.20 4.92
CA VAL A 5 -4.93 -5.39 4.53
C VAL A 5 -4.40 -6.65 5.22
N LYS A 6 -3.09 -6.90 5.18
CA LYS A 6 -2.47 -8.09 5.82
C LYS A 6 -2.75 -8.16 7.32
N TYR A 7 -2.88 -7.01 7.98
CA TYR A 7 -3.16 -6.93 9.40
C TYR A 7 -4.64 -6.77 9.72
N GLY A 8 -5.53 -6.86 8.73
CA GLY A 8 -6.98 -6.78 8.95
C GLY A 8 -7.35 -5.53 9.75
N LEU A 9 -6.77 -4.39 9.38
CA LEU A 9 -7.04 -3.12 10.07
C LEU A 9 -8.51 -2.71 9.89
N PHE A 10 -9.08 -3.01 8.71
CA PHE A 10 -10.39 -2.50 8.29
C PHE A 10 -11.57 -3.43 8.61
N GLU A 11 -11.33 -4.72 8.83
CA GLU A 11 -12.41 -5.70 9.07
C GLU A 11 -13.08 -5.54 10.45
N LYS A 12 -12.56 -4.68 11.34
CA LYS A 12 -12.93 -4.68 12.76
C LYS A 12 -13.40 -3.34 13.31
N SER A 13 -13.23 -2.22 12.63
CA SER A 13 -13.46 -0.93 13.28
C SER A 13 -14.94 -0.64 13.53
N GLU A 14 -15.85 -1.01 12.62
CA GLU A 14 -17.29 -0.73 12.77
C GLU A 14 -17.98 -1.53 13.87
N GLU A 15 -17.48 -2.72 14.19
CA GLU A 15 -18.09 -3.58 15.21
C GLU A 15 -17.50 -3.32 16.61
N LEU A 16 -16.41 -2.55 16.70
CA LEU A 16 -15.71 -2.24 17.94
C LEU A 16 -16.37 -1.14 18.76
N GLU A 17 -17.40 -0.46 18.26
CA GLU A 17 -17.84 0.81 18.83
C GLU A 17 -18.62 0.68 20.16
N ILE A 18 -19.15 -0.49 20.55
CA ILE A 18 -20.36 -0.44 21.42
C ILE A 18 -20.21 -0.98 22.87
N HIS A 19 -19.23 -1.80 23.27
CA HIS A 19 -19.39 -2.52 24.58
C HIS A 19 -18.23 -2.56 25.57
N TRP A 20 -17.10 -1.91 25.30
CA TRP A 20 -15.91 -2.00 26.16
C TRP A 20 -15.61 -0.73 26.93
N TYR A 21 -16.25 0.39 26.57
CA TYR A 21 -16.21 1.63 27.36
C TYR A 21 -17.01 1.52 28.66
N ASP A 22 -18.01 0.63 28.70
CA ASP A 22 -18.84 0.37 29.89
C ASP A 22 -18.15 -0.52 30.93
N ASP A 23 -17.02 -1.15 30.58
CA ASP A 23 -16.23 -1.92 31.53
C ASP A 23 -15.48 -0.98 32.47
N GLU A 24 -15.89 -0.96 33.73
CA GLU A 24 -15.37 -0.04 34.75
C GLU A 24 -13.86 -0.18 34.96
N GLU A 25 -13.33 -1.42 34.87
CA GLU A 25 -11.89 -1.68 34.99
C GLU A 25 -11.12 -1.02 33.83
N PHE A 26 -11.60 -1.20 32.59
CA PHE A 26 -11.02 -0.54 31.43
C PHE A 26 -11.11 0.97 31.54
N ALA A 27 -12.29 1.52 31.80
CA ALA A 27 -12.52 2.95 31.86
C ALA A 27 -11.64 3.61 32.93
N SER A 28 -11.52 3.01 34.11
CA SER A 28 -10.64 3.47 35.19
C SER A 28 -9.17 3.49 34.75
N ARG A 29 -8.67 2.37 34.22
CA ARG A 29 -7.26 2.26 33.78
C ARG A 29 -6.92 3.16 32.60
N ALA A 30 -7.83 3.30 31.64
CA ALA A 30 -7.62 4.15 30.46
C ALA A 30 -7.59 5.63 30.83
N LYS A 31 -8.36 6.07 31.85
CA LYS A 31 -8.33 7.45 32.37
C LYS A 31 -7.02 7.79 33.10
N GLU A 32 -6.38 6.81 33.75
CA GLU A 32 -5.08 6.99 34.41
C GLU A 32 -3.91 7.20 33.43
N ILE A 33 -4.07 6.80 32.17
CA ILE A 33 -3.04 6.89 31.15
C ILE A 33 -3.13 8.25 30.46
N ALA A 34 -2.33 9.22 30.91
CA ALA A 34 -2.18 10.50 30.24
C ALA A 34 -1.37 10.35 28.92
N ILE A 35 -1.87 10.95 27.85
CA ILE A 35 -1.21 10.98 26.53
C ILE A 35 -0.54 12.34 26.33
N VAL A 36 -1.32 13.39 26.43
CA VAL A 36 -0.88 14.78 26.48
C VAL A 36 -1.50 15.44 27.71
N PRO A 37 -1.02 16.62 28.15
CA PRO A 37 -1.67 17.33 29.24
C PRO A 37 -3.16 17.52 28.94
N ASN A 38 -4.02 17.09 29.87
CA ASN A 38 -5.49 17.13 29.77
C ASN A 38 -6.15 16.14 28.79
N LEU A 39 -5.42 15.17 28.23
CA LEU A 39 -6.02 14.11 27.41
C LEU A 39 -5.56 12.73 27.89
N SER A 40 -6.50 11.94 28.38
CA SER A 40 -6.26 10.53 28.72
C SER A 40 -6.43 9.62 27.50
N LEU A 41 -5.97 8.37 27.62
CA LEU A 41 -6.25 7.33 26.63
C LEU A 41 -7.75 7.10 26.47
N TYR A 42 -8.52 7.17 27.55
CA TYR A 42 -9.97 7.05 27.49
C TYR A 42 -10.59 8.15 26.62
N ASP A 43 -10.19 9.40 26.86
CA ASP A 43 -10.68 10.55 26.09
C ASP A 43 -10.29 10.42 24.62
N LEU A 44 -9.04 10.04 24.33
CA LEU A 44 -8.57 9.82 22.96
C LEU A 44 -9.41 8.79 22.20
N LEU A 45 -9.71 7.66 22.82
CA LEU A 45 -10.48 6.61 22.16
C LEU A 45 -11.91 7.06 21.84
N GLN A 46 -12.48 7.98 22.65
CA GLN A 46 -13.82 8.55 22.45
C GLN A 46 -13.86 9.78 21.53
N LEU A 47 -12.74 10.47 21.34
CA LEU A 47 -12.68 11.66 20.49
C LEU A 47 -13.18 11.34 19.09
N ARG A 48 -13.98 12.25 18.54
CA ARG A 48 -14.34 12.17 17.13
C ARG A 48 -13.13 12.51 16.27
N PRO A 49 -12.97 11.89 15.10
CA PRO A 49 -11.85 12.16 14.20
C PRO A 49 -11.67 13.66 13.89
N GLU A 50 -12.76 14.43 13.78
CA GLU A 50 -12.72 15.86 13.48
C GLU A 50 -12.20 16.73 14.65
N GLU A 51 -12.29 16.21 15.87
CA GLU A 51 -11.79 16.86 17.10
C GLU A 51 -10.33 16.48 17.35
N GLU A 52 -9.96 15.26 17.00
CA GLU A 52 -8.64 14.66 17.16
C GLU A 52 -7.57 15.42 16.37
N ASP A 53 -7.84 15.78 15.12
CA ASP A 53 -6.91 16.50 14.22
C ASP A 53 -6.42 17.84 14.79
N LYS A 54 -7.15 18.43 15.74
CA LYS A 54 -6.78 19.71 16.38
C LYS A 54 -5.98 19.53 17.66
N LEU A 55 -6.15 18.38 18.31
CA LEU A 55 -5.64 18.12 19.65
C LEU A 55 -4.35 17.31 19.64
N LEU A 56 -4.19 16.44 18.64
CA LEU A 56 -3.08 15.52 18.59
C LEU A 56 -2.27 15.69 17.32
N THR A 57 -0.97 15.61 17.53
CA THR A 57 0.01 15.50 16.48
C THR A 57 0.42 14.05 16.32
N TYR A 58 0.96 13.71 15.16
CA TYR A 58 1.56 12.41 14.91
C TYR A 58 2.61 12.01 15.97
N THR A 59 3.34 12.97 16.53
CA THR A 59 4.34 12.71 17.58
C THR A 59 3.72 12.21 18.89
N ASP A 60 2.49 12.63 19.21
CA ASP A 60 1.81 12.22 20.44
C ASP A 60 1.44 10.74 20.38
N TYR A 61 1.01 10.23 19.23
CA TYR A 61 0.79 8.79 19.06
C TYR A 61 2.08 7.97 19.19
N LEU A 62 3.20 8.53 18.73
CA LEU A 62 4.50 7.89 18.84
C LEU A 62 4.95 7.80 20.31
N GLU A 63 4.64 8.81 21.12
CA GLU A 63 4.86 8.83 22.58
C GLU A 63 4.04 7.74 23.29
N ILE A 64 2.77 7.53 22.92
CA ILE A 64 1.92 6.44 23.46
C ILE A 64 2.59 5.08 23.25
N GLU A 65 3.12 4.85 22.05
CA GLU A 65 3.78 3.59 21.75
C GLU A 65 5.11 3.45 22.49
N ARG A 66 5.89 4.54 22.62
CA ARG A 66 7.20 4.53 23.29
C ARG A 66 7.11 4.32 24.79
N SER A 67 6.08 4.86 25.42
CA SER A 67 5.90 4.84 26.87
C SER A 67 5.48 3.48 27.43
N ASN A 68 5.20 2.49 26.57
CA ASN A 68 4.56 1.22 26.96
C ASN A 68 3.27 1.45 27.78
N ASN A 69 2.62 2.59 27.59
CA ASN A 69 1.43 2.97 28.34
C ASN A 69 0.28 1.97 28.14
N LEU A 70 0.21 1.35 26.96
CA LEU A 70 -0.76 0.29 26.66
C LEU A 70 -0.56 -0.98 27.50
N ASP A 71 0.62 -1.20 28.10
CA ASP A 71 0.82 -2.34 29.01
C ASP A 71 0.09 -2.16 30.35
N ARG A 72 -0.30 -0.93 30.69
CA ARG A 72 -1.14 -0.65 31.88
C ARG A 72 -2.61 -0.99 31.66
N VAL A 73 -3.02 -1.12 30.40
CA VAL A 73 -4.38 -1.56 30.04
C VAL A 73 -4.47 -3.08 30.24
N PRO A 74 -5.60 -3.60 30.77
CA PRO A 74 -5.80 -5.04 30.91
C PRO A 74 -5.59 -5.78 29.57
N GLU A 75 -4.94 -6.94 29.61
CA GLU A 75 -4.50 -7.68 28.42
C GLU A 75 -5.65 -7.92 27.42
N ARG A 76 -6.86 -8.20 27.92
CA ARG A 76 -8.07 -8.41 27.13
C ARG A 76 -8.48 -7.21 26.25
N TYR A 77 -8.03 -6.00 26.58
CA TYR A 77 -8.34 -4.76 25.85
C TYR A 77 -7.18 -4.25 25.00
N ARG A 78 -5.94 -4.71 25.23
CA ARG A 78 -4.75 -4.21 24.51
C ARG A 78 -4.87 -4.31 23.00
N ASP A 79 -5.35 -5.45 22.49
CA ASP A 79 -5.55 -5.65 21.06
C ASP A 79 -6.62 -4.72 20.48
N LYS A 80 -7.67 -4.43 21.26
CA LYS A 80 -8.75 -3.52 20.86
C LYS A 80 -8.28 -2.07 20.85
N CYS A 81 -7.62 -1.61 21.93
CA CYS A 81 -6.99 -0.28 21.99
C CYS A 81 -6.02 -0.08 20.83
N SER A 82 -5.15 -1.05 20.61
CA SER A 82 -4.16 -1.03 19.53
C SER A 82 -4.83 -0.91 18.17
N THR A 83 -5.90 -1.68 17.93
CA THR A 83 -6.63 -1.63 16.65
C THR A 83 -7.31 -0.29 16.46
N HIS A 84 -7.97 0.25 17.49
CA HIS A 84 -8.67 1.54 17.45
C HIS A 84 -7.73 2.72 17.20
N LEU A 85 -6.62 2.77 17.93
CA LEU A 85 -5.58 3.79 17.72
C LEU A 85 -4.97 3.71 16.32
N CYS A 86 -4.70 2.49 15.82
CA CYS A 86 -4.21 2.33 14.47
C CYS A 86 -5.21 2.81 13.42
N ASP A 87 -6.50 2.54 13.61
CA ASP A 87 -7.55 2.96 12.69
C ASP A 87 -7.64 4.49 12.62
N LYS A 88 -7.69 5.15 13.78
CA LYS A 88 -7.65 6.62 13.93
C LYS A 88 -6.43 7.24 13.23
N MET A 89 -5.22 6.83 13.60
CA MET A 89 -3.98 7.32 12.97
C MET A 89 -3.94 7.08 11.46
N SER A 90 -4.43 5.92 11.02
CA SER A 90 -4.42 5.60 9.60
C SER A 90 -5.43 6.43 8.81
N ARG A 91 -6.52 6.87 9.44
CA ARG A 91 -7.58 7.63 8.78
C ARG A 91 -7.11 8.98 8.30
N GLU A 92 -6.55 9.79 9.20
CA GLU A 92 -6.00 11.12 8.86
C GLU A 92 -4.98 11.02 7.72
N TYR A 93 -4.04 10.07 7.85
CA TYR A 93 -3.02 9.84 6.83
C TYR A 93 -3.62 9.41 5.47
N LEU A 94 -4.58 8.48 5.49
CA LEU A 94 -5.21 7.98 4.27
C LEU A 94 -6.12 9.03 3.64
N GLN A 95 -6.76 9.90 4.41
CA GLN A 95 -7.59 10.99 3.89
C GLN A 95 -6.76 11.97 3.07
N GLY A 96 -5.62 12.43 3.60
CA GLY A 96 -4.71 13.30 2.86
C GLY A 96 -4.23 12.66 1.55
N LEU A 97 -3.73 11.43 1.64
CA LEU A 97 -3.27 10.69 0.45
C LEU A 97 -4.37 10.42 -0.57
N ALA A 98 -5.57 10.06 -0.11
CA ALA A 98 -6.68 9.73 -0.97
C ALA A 98 -7.24 10.98 -1.65
N LEU A 99 -7.23 12.14 -0.99
CA LEU A 99 -7.62 13.40 -1.59
C LEU A 99 -6.68 13.77 -2.75
N ASP A 100 -5.38 13.74 -2.53
CA ASP A 100 -4.39 13.99 -3.59
C ASP A 100 -4.57 13.00 -4.76
N SER A 101 -4.71 11.71 -4.43
CA SER A 101 -4.94 10.64 -5.40
C SER A 101 -6.24 10.85 -6.20
N LEU A 102 -7.30 11.34 -5.55
CA LEU A 102 -8.59 11.59 -6.18
C LEU A 102 -8.50 12.77 -7.15
N LEU A 103 -7.81 13.84 -6.77
CA LEU A 103 -7.58 15.00 -7.64
C LEU A 103 -6.70 14.65 -8.85
N ASP A 104 -5.71 13.76 -8.68
CA ASP A 104 -4.88 13.24 -9.79
C ASP A 104 -5.67 12.36 -10.78
N LEU A 105 -6.64 11.59 -10.26
CA LEU A 105 -7.52 10.74 -11.06
C LEU A 105 -8.61 11.56 -11.76
N MET A 106 -9.15 12.56 -11.09
CA MET A 106 -10.31 13.35 -11.52
C MET A 106 -10.01 14.86 -11.42
N PRO A 107 -9.20 15.42 -12.33
CA PRO A 107 -8.77 16.82 -12.24
C PRO A 107 -9.90 17.84 -12.41
N LEU A 108 -11.07 17.41 -12.91
CA LEU A 108 -12.26 18.25 -13.04
C LEU A 108 -13.09 18.34 -11.76
N LEU A 109 -12.76 17.55 -10.73
CA LEU A 109 -13.50 17.55 -9.47
C LEU A 109 -13.11 18.79 -8.64
N PRO A 110 -14.05 19.67 -8.27
CA PRO A 110 -13.75 20.76 -7.36
C PRO A 110 -13.19 20.24 -6.02
N ILE A 111 -12.18 20.91 -5.49
CA ILE A 111 -11.48 20.48 -4.25
C ILE A 111 -12.46 20.25 -3.09
N LEU A 112 -13.43 21.16 -2.92
CA LEU A 112 -14.47 21.06 -1.89
C LEU A 112 -15.34 19.79 -2.01
N CYS A 113 -15.58 19.31 -3.24
CA CYS A 113 -16.30 18.06 -3.46
C CYS A 113 -15.42 16.86 -3.09
N GLY A 114 -14.12 16.90 -3.42
CA GLY A 114 -13.16 15.87 -3.05
C GLY A 114 -13.11 15.67 -1.54
N ILE A 115 -12.96 16.76 -0.78
CA ILE A 115 -12.94 16.72 0.70
C ILE A 115 -14.21 16.04 1.25
N LYS A 116 -15.40 16.47 0.82
CA LYS A 116 -16.68 15.90 1.28
C LYS A 116 -16.87 14.42 0.93
N ILE A 117 -16.28 13.97 -0.19
CA ILE A 117 -16.30 12.55 -0.56
C ILE A 117 -15.38 11.79 0.39
N ILE A 118 -14.13 12.23 0.52
CA ILE A 118 -13.10 11.60 1.36
C ILE A 118 -13.52 11.51 2.82
N GLU A 119 -14.17 12.54 3.38
CA GLU A 119 -14.69 12.55 4.76
C GLU A 119 -15.67 11.39 5.04
N LYS A 120 -16.46 10.99 4.04
CA LYS A 120 -17.49 9.94 4.17
C LYS A 120 -16.96 8.53 3.92
N LEU A 121 -15.74 8.40 3.42
CA LEU A 121 -15.18 7.10 3.08
C LEU A 121 -14.52 6.44 4.28
N LYS A 122 -14.64 5.12 4.32
CA LYS A 122 -13.94 4.26 5.28
C LYS A 122 -12.48 4.14 4.88
N ASN A 123 -11.61 3.81 5.84
CA ASN A 123 -10.17 3.66 5.58
C ASN A 123 -9.85 2.65 4.47
N GLU A 124 -10.67 1.61 4.30
CA GLU A 124 -10.52 0.66 3.20
C GLU A 124 -10.76 1.33 1.83
N ASP A 125 -11.79 2.16 1.70
CA ASP A 125 -12.11 2.84 0.45
C ASP A 125 -11.06 3.92 0.13
N LEU A 126 -10.60 4.66 1.14
CA LEU A 126 -9.47 5.58 1.00
C LEU A 126 -8.22 4.86 0.48
N LEU A 127 -7.94 3.67 1.00
CA LEU A 127 -6.82 2.84 0.55
C LEU A 127 -6.97 2.40 -0.91
N ARG A 128 -8.18 2.01 -1.33
CA ARG A 128 -8.49 1.59 -2.70
C ARG A 128 -8.28 2.75 -3.68
N ILE A 129 -8.69 3.97 -3.33
CA ILE A 129 -8.45 5.18 -4.15
C ILE A 129 -6.94 5.38 -4.37
N CYS A 130 -6.14 5.32 -3.30
CA CYS A 130 -4.68 5.46 -3.40
C CYS A 130 -4.05 4.38 -4.32
N GLN A 131 -4.56 3.15 -4.25
CA GLN A 131 -4.09 2.06 -5.10
C GLN A 131 -4.47 2.28 -6.57
N ALA A 132 -5.67 2.76 -6.84
CA ALA A 132 -6.13 3.09 -8.19
C ALA A 132 -5.27 4.18 -8.83
N ALA A 133 -4.97 5.26 -8.09
CA ALA A 133 -4.09 6.33 -8.56
C ALA A 133 -2.68 5.81 -8.87
N LYS A 134 -2.14 4.93 -8.02
CA LYS A 134 -0.86 4.28 -8.28
C LYS A 134 -0.88 3.41 -9.55
N LEU A 135 -1.96 2.70 -9.81
CA LEU A 135 -2.08 1.94 -11.06
C LEU A 135 -2.10 2.92 -12.25
N VAL A 136 -2.97 3.92 -12.25
CA VAL A 136 -3.07 4.87 -13.37
C VAL A 136 -1.73 5.55 -13.66
N THR A 137 -0.97 5.97 -12.64
CA THR A 137 0.37 6.55 -12.83
C THR A 137 1.37 5.57 -13.45
N THR A 138 1.37 4.30 -13.04
CA THR A 138 2.20 3.28 -13.70
C THR A 138 1.81 3.05 -15.15
N TRP A 139 0.51 2.98 -15.45
CA TRP A 139 0.01 2.82 -16.83
C TRP A 139 0.39 4.01 -17.70
N ARG A 140 0.24 5.25 -17.20
CA ARG A 140 0.69 6.47 -17.90
C ARG A 140 2.19 6.44 -18.17
N ALA A 141 3.01 6.05 -17.19
CA ALA A 141 4.46 5.92 -17.36
C ALA A 141 4.85 4.87 -18.41
N HIS A 142 4.12 3.76 -18.50
CA HIS A 142 4.33 2.74 -19.52
C HIS A 142 3.86 3.19 -20.92
N ALA A 143 2.70 3.85 -21.01
CA ALA A 143 2.15 4.36 -22.28
C ALA A 143 3.00 5.50 -22.87
N MET A 144 3.62 6.31 -22.02
CA MET A 144 4.50 7.41 -22.42
C MET A 144 5.93 6.96 -22.74
N LYS A 145 6.28 5.67 -22.59
CA LYS A 145 7.57 5.21 -23.13
C LYS A 145 7.53 5.42 -24.64
N PRO A 146 8.41 6.28 -25.20
CA PRO A 146 8.44 6.52 -26.62
C PRO A 146 8.57 5.15 -27.28
N ARG A 147 7.70 4.85 -28.25
CA ARG A 147 7.89 3.65 -29.08
C ARG A 147 9.32 3.73 -29.62
N PRO A 148 10.11 2.65 -29.54
CA PRO A 148 11.43 2.67 -30.16
C PRO A 148 11.24 3.17 -31.60
N PRO A 149 12.08 4.12 -32.05
CA PRO A 149 11.96 4.64 -33.41
C PRO A 149 11.91 3.43 -34.34
N ILE A 150 10.87 3.38 -35.18
CA ILE A 150 10.76 2.34 -36.20
C ILE A 150 11.99 2.55 -37.08
N ARG A 151 13.03 1.73 -36.89
CA ARG A 151 14.15 1.67 -37.82
C ARG A 151 13.57 1.07 -39.08
N LEU A 152 13.19 1.94 -40.02
CA LEU A 152 12.98 1.56 -41.40
C LEU A 152 14.35 1.13 -41.92
N THR A 153 14.67 -0.14 -41.77
CA THR A 153 15.74 -0.76 -42.54
C THR A 153 15.24 -0.78 -43.97
N ILE A 154 15.76 0.13 -44.78
CA ILE A 154 15.67 0.00 -46.24
C ILE A 154 16.42 -1.29 -46.54
N VAL A 155 15.65 -2.36 -46.80
CA VAL A 155 16.22 -3.57 -47.36
C VAL A 155 16.53 -3.19 -48.80
N ASP A 156 17.80 -2.97 -49.09
CA ASP A 156 18.29 -2.85 -50.47
C ASP A 156 18.12 -4.22 -51.14
N GLY A 157 16.89 -4.49 -51.56
CA GLY A 157 16.60 -5.59 -52.46
C GLY A 157 17.26 -5.30 -53.80
N PRO A 158 17.92 -6.28 -54.43
CA PRO A 158 18.46 -6.11 -55.77
C PRO A 158 17.31 -5.69 -56.69
N ILE A 159 17.43 -4.51 -57.27
CA ILE A 159 16.54 -4.03 -58.33
C ILE A 159 16.79 -4.96 -59.52
N ASN A 160 15.96 -6.00 -59.65
CA ASN A 160 15.91 -6.81 -60.86
C ASN A 160 15.33 -5.93 -61.97
N SER A 161 16.21 -5.19 -62.64
CA SER A 161 15.91 -4.38 -63.81
C SER A 161 15.72 -5.27 -65.04
N ASN A 162 14.61 -6.02 -65.07
CA ASN A 162 14.10 -6.68 -66.27
C ASN A 162 12.60 -6.35 -66.40
N VAL A 163 12.29 -5.07 -66.60
CA VAL A 163 10.98 -4.63 -67.11
C VAL A 163 11.16 -4.36 -68.59
N THR A 164 10.83 -5.37 -69.40
CA THR A 164 10.60 -5.22 -70.82
C THR A 164 9.33 -4.39 -71.01
N SER A 165 9.49 -3.27 -71.72
CA SER A 165 8.41 -2.38 -72.13
C SER A 165 7.41 -3.13 -73.01
N SER A 166 6.18 -3.31 -72.52
CA SER A 166 5.02 -3.54 -73.37
C SER A 166 3.82 -2.80 -72.78
N ASN A 167 3.35 -1.83 -73.55
CA ASN A 167 2.14 -1.05 -73.34
C ASN A 167 0.95 -1.92 -72.92
N CYS A 168 0.28 -1.54 -71.83
CA CYS A 168 -1.17 -1.63 -71.70
C CYS A 168 -1.65 -0.69 -70.58
N HIS A 169 -2.61 0.16 -70.93
CA HIS A 169 -3.36 1.01 -70.02
C HIS A 169 -4.16 0.15 -69.03
N GLU A 170 -3.79 0.15 -67.75
CA GLU A 170 -4.74 -0.20 -66.69
C GLU A 170 -4.31 0.43 -65.37
N GLN A 171 -5.20 1.24 -64.79
CA GLN A 171 -5.02 1.89 -63.49
C GLN A 171 -5.18 0.83 -62.40
N GLN A 172 -4.09 0.42 -61.75
CA GLN A 172 -4.16 -0.30 -60.48
C GLN A 172 -3.25 0.32 -59.43
N ALA A 173 -3.86 0.61 -58.28
CA ALA A 173 -3.25 1.22 -57.12
C ALA A 173 -2.12 0.32 -56.57
N GLY A 174 -0.89 0.84 -56.57
CA GLY A 174 0.29 0.16 -56.05
C GLY A 174 0.19 -0.02 -54.54
N VAL A 175 -0.01 -1.27 -54.11
CA VAL A 175 0.08 -1.67 -52.70
C VAL A 175 1.54 -1.89 -52.35
N VAL A 176 2.14 -0.97 -51.59
CA VAL A 176 3.49 -1.13 -51.02
C VAL A 176 3.39 -2.07 -49.82
N ALA A 177 3.89 -3.30 -49.96
CA ALA A 177 3.98 -4.25 -48.86
C ALA A 177 5.14 -3.88 -47.92
N VAL A 178 4.81 -3.44 -46.70
CA VAL A 178 5.78 -3.19 -45.63
C VAL A 178 5.87 -4.45 -44.77
N ALA A 179 6.98 -5.18 -44.85
CA ALA A 179 7.26 -6.30 -43.95
C ALA A 179 7.76 -5.77 -42.60
N VAL A 180 7.05 -6.11 -41.51
CA VAL A 180 7.46 -5.79 -40.14
C VAL A 180 7.95 -7.08 -39.48
N GLU A 181 9.25 -7.25 -39.36
CA GLU A 181 9.83 -8.35 -38.60
C GLU A 181 9.86 -8.03 -37.09
N ARG A 182 9.21 -8.89 -36.29
CA ARG A 182 9.31 -8.87 -34.83
C ARG A 182 10.39 -9.86 -34.38
N SER A 183 11.52 -9.34 -33.91
CA SER A 183 12.59 -10.15 -33.31
C SER A 183 12.14 -10.70 -31.94
N SER A 184 12.05 -12.02 -31.82
CA SER A 184 11.76 -12.75 -30.58
C SER A 184 13.07 -13.17 -29.92
N SER A 185 13.35 -12.71 -28.70
CA SER A 185 14.53 -13.11 -27.93
C SER A 185 14.20 -14.30 -27.02
N HIS A 186 14.75 -15.47 -27.34
CA HIS A 186 14.76 -16.67 -26.49
C HIS A 186 15.84 -16.55 -25.40
N SER A 187 15.46 -16.75 -24.13
CA SER A 187 16.39 -16.89 -23.00
C SER A 187 16.62 -18.36 -22.66
N THR A 188 17.88 -18.72 -22.47
CA THR A 188 18.41 -20.02 -22.06
C THR A 188 18.01 -20.40 -20.63
N VAL A 189 17.62 -21.66 -20.46
CA VAL A 189 17.21 -22.29 -19.19
C VAL A 189 18.46 -22.78 -18.46
N GLY A 190 18.68 -22.28 -17.24
CA GLY A 190 19.76 -22.68 -16.34
C GLY A 190 19.39 -23.90 -15.49
N GLU A 191 20.40 -24.74 -15.29
CA GLU A 191 20.48 -25.99 -14.52
C GLU A 191 19.95 -25.86 -13.08
N LEU A 192 19.10 -26.81 -12.67
CA LEU A 192 18.43 -26.87 -11.36
C LEU A 192 19.21 -27.75 -10.39
N ASP A 193 19.78 -27.12 -9.37
CA ASP A 193 20.41 -27.75 -8.21
C ASP A 193 19.33 -28.48 -7.37
N GLN A 194 19.53 -29.76 -7.09
CA GLN A 194 18.59 -30.63 -6.37
C GLN A 194 18.84 -30.56 -4.86
N SER A 195 18.48 -29.42 -4.23
CA SER A 195 18.41 -29.33 -2.77
C SER A 195 17.10 -29.89 -2.22
N ASN A 196 17.19 -30.55 -1.06
CA ASN A 196 16.07 -31.21 -0.36
C ASN A 196 14.93 -30.21 -0.05
N PRO A 197 13.69 -30.43 -0.52
CA PRO A 197 12.59 -29.45 -0.44
C PRO A 197 12.20 -29.05 0.98
N GLU A 198 12.44 -29.91 1.98
CA GLU A 198 12.14 -29.59 3.39
C GLU A 198 13.17 -28.60 3.99
N ASP A 199 14.43 -28.70 3.60
CA ASP A 199 15.48 -27.77 4.05
C ASP A 199 15.36 -26.40 3.36
N GLU A 200 14.91 -26.37 2.10
CA GLU A 200 14.64 -25.14 1.36
C GLU A 200 13.45 -24.37 1.98
N GLU A 201 12.41 -25.07 2.44
CA GLU A 201 11.25 -24.46 3.11
C GLU A 201 11.60 -23.94 4.51
N VAL A 202 12.41 -24.67 5.29
CA VAL A 202 12.92 -24.21 6.59
C VAL A 202 13.87 -23.03 6.42
N ARG A 203 14.72 -23.04 5.39
CA ARG A 203 15.63 -21.94 5.04
C ARG A 203 14.86 -20.72 4.51
N ARG A 204 13.82 -20.90 3.69
CA ARG A 204 12.89 -19.82 3.28
C ARG A 204 12.15 -19.23 4.47
N ARG A 205 11.69 -20.04 5.43
CA ARG A 205 11.05 -19.54 6.66
C ARG A 205 12.03 -18.75 7.52
N ARG A 206 13.28 -19.21 7.66
CA ARG A 206 14.33 -18.51 8.42
C ARG A 206 14.86 -17.26 7.70
N GLN A 207 14.92 -17.24 6.38
CA GLN A 207 15.29 -16.06 5.57
C GLN A 207 14.14 -15.05 5.47
N ALA A 208 12.88 -15.50 5.44
CA ALA A 208 11.71 -14.61 5.55
C ALA A 208 11.65 -13.92 6.93
N ASP A 209 12.07 -14.60 8.00
CA ASP A 209 12.09 -14.02 9.36
C ASP A 209 13.26 -13.03 9.60
N ARG A 210 14.39 -13.20 8.90
CA ARG A 210 15.55 -12.28 9.01
C ARG A 210 15.55 -11.16 7.96
N GLY A 211 15.02 -11.40 6.76
CA GLY A 211 14.94 -10.41 5.69
C GLY A 211 13.82 -9.37 5.84
N THR A 212 12.78 -9.68 6.65
CA THR A 212 11.65 -8.78 6.88
C THR A 212 11.93 -7.68 7.90
N ARG A 213 13.01 -7.77 8.69
CA ARG A 213 13.36 -6.73 9.68
C ARG A 213 14.08 -5.53 9.05
N TYR A 214 14.85 -5.74 7.98
CA TYR A 214 15.67 -4.69 7.33
C TYR A 214 15.11 -4.15 6.00
N GLY A 215 14.26 -4.90 5.29
CA GLY A 215 13.64 -4.43 4.05
C GLY A 215 12.61 -3.29 4.24
N TRP A 216 11.98 -3.22 5.41
CA TRP A 216 10.95 -2.23 5.74
C TRP A 216 11.51 -0.83 6.02
N GLN A 217 12.62 -0.74 6.75
CA GLN A 217 13.31 0.53 7.03
C GLN A 217 13.84 1.18 5.76
N ARG A 218 14.35 0.39 4.80
CA ARG A 218 14.88 0.91 3.54
C ARG A 218 13.78 1.34 2.57
N TRP A 219 12.60 0.72 2.60
CA TRP A 219 11.46 1.06 1.73
C TRP A 219 10.66 2.27 2.23
N ALA A 220 10.39 2.34 3.55
CA ALA A 220 9.66 3.45 4.15
C ALA A 220 10.44 4.77 4.05
N SER A 221 11.76 4.74 4.22
CA SER A 221 12.63 5.92 4.05
C SER A 221 12.86 6.33 2.58
N SER A 222 12.52 5.48 1.61
CA SER A 222 12.82 5.70 0.18
C SER A 222 11.63 6.18 -0.66
N GLN A 223 10.39 5.98 -0.23
CA GLN A 223 9.19 6.20 -1.07
C GLN A 223 8.12 7.12 -0.46
N PHE A 224 8.12 7.30 0.84
CA PHE A 224 7.17 8.19 1.51
C PHE A 224 7.99 9.02 2.51
N ARG A 225 7.82 10.34 2.56
CA ARG A 225 8.34 11.15 3.68
C ARG A 225 7.57 10.83 4.99
N MET A 226 7.35 9.56 5.26
CA MET A 226 6.94 9.07 6.56
C MET A 226 8.20 9.04 7.42
N PRO A 227 8.19 9.59 8.65
CA PRO A 227 9.28 9.37 9.58
C PRO A 227 9.53 7.85 9.68
N GLY A 228 10.77 7.39 9.43
CA GLY A 228 11.11 5.96 9.32
C GLY A 228 10.73 5.10 10.53
N HIS A 229 10.35 5.73 11.64
CA HIS A 229 9.81 5.11 12.84
C HIS A 229 8.39 4.54 12.67
N PHE A 230 7.53 5.06 11.80
CA PHE A 230 6.14 4.58 11.64
C PHE A 230 6.06 3.16 11.07
N ALA A 231 6.84 2.88 10.02
CA ALA A 231 6.81 1.59 9.31
C ALA A 231 7.41 0.43 10.13
N SER A 232 8.39 0.73 10.99
CA SER A 232 8.99 -0.26 11.89
C SER A 232 8.02 -0.74 12.97
N ARG A 233 6.94 0.02 13.23
CA ARG A 233 6.15 -0.06 14.46
C ARG A 233 4.69 -0.53 14.27
N ILE A 234 4.07 -0.23 13.13
CA ILE A 234 2.90 -0.99 12.63
C ILE A 234 3.25 -2.49 12.53
N THR A 235 4.50 -2.80 12.19
CA THR A 235 5.03 -4.16 12.17
C THR A 235 5.16 -4.74 13.59
N PHE A 236 5.53 -3.95 14.60
CA PHE A 236 5.62 -4.37 15.99
C PHE A 236 4.25 -4.69 16.61
N MET A 237 3.27 -3.80 16.46
CA MET A 237 1.91 -4.00 16.97
C MET A 237 1.25 -5.25 16.36
N SER A 238 1.55 -5.54 15.09
CA SER A 238 1.03 -6.74 14.43
C SER A 238 1.79 -8.03 14.75
N VAL A 239 3.07 -7.95 15.12
CA VAL A 239 3.86 -9.10 15.61
C VAL A 239 3.37 -9.53 16.99
N ASN A 240 3.02 -8.59 17.88
CA ASN A 240 2.39 -8.91 19.16
C ASN A 240 1.04 -9.62 18.98
N ARG A 241 0.24 -9.20 17.99
CA ARG A 241 -1.03 -9.86 17.62
C ARG A 241 -0.84 -11.33 17.21
N LYS A 242 0.24 -11.66 16.50
CA LYS A 242 0.55 -13.06 16.11
C LYS A 242 1.02 -13.92 17.30
N LYS A 243 1.74 -13.34 18.26
CA LYS A 243 2.15 -14.05 19.49
C LYS A 243 0.94 -14.38 20.37
N SER A 244 0.01 -13.44 20.55
CA SER A 244 -1.24 -13.67 21.29
C SER A 244 -2.07 -14.81 20.69
N LYS A 245 -2.25 -14.84 19.37
CA LYS A 245 -2.97 -15.95 18.68
C LYS A 245 -2.29 -17.31 18.82
N ASN A 246 -0.95 -17.37 18.87
CA ASN A 246 -0.22 -18.62 19.06
C ASN A 246 -0.26 -19.14 20.51
N CYS A 247 -0.39 -18.27 21.52
CA CYS A 247 -0.59 -18.71 22.91
C CYS A 247 -1.94 -19.39 23.13
N ARG A 248 -3.01 -18.97 22.44
CA ARG A 248 -4.34 -19.63 22.53
C ARG A 248 -4.44 -21.00 21.86
N ARG A 249 -3.49 -21.39 21.02
CA ARG A 249 -3.47 -22.71 20.36
C ARG A 249 -2.65 -23.78 21.11
N ARG A 250 -2.04 -23.42 22.25
CA ARG A 250 -1.17 -24.31 23.04
C ARG A 250 -1.69 -24.62 24.46
N ARG A 251 -2.94 -24.27 24.75
CA ARG A 251 -3.70 -24.74 25.93
C ARG A 251 -4.88 -25.53 25.42
#